data_AF-A0A3R7N0N4-F1
#
_entry.id   AF-A0A3R7N0N4-F1
#
_cell.length_a   1.000
_cell.length_b   1.000
_cell.length_c   1.000
_cell.angle_alpha   90.00
_cell.angle_beta   90.00
_cell.angle_gamma   90.00
#
_symmetry.space_group_name_H-M   'P 1'
#
loop_
_entity.id
_entity.type
_entity.pdbx_description
1 polymer ?
#
loop_
_entity_poly.entity_id
_entity_poly.type
_entity_poly.pdbx_seq_one_letter_code
_entity_poly.pdbx_strand_id
1 'polypeptide(L)'
;MARDPFAVLGLGRGATKAEIKTRYRELARLHHPDAPAGNSEKMEQVNKAYNLLIKEGAYERMRMRTAGAKARTEVRRPSPVSQETERQREENDAPEEALSEEEIAKVSALDPATERVTPAGKYLYQSRDDGSWMELDKPLVRAHQARYASYAAQTEMSEELRRRSLEKEKEENAKTMFQRAVDRLSDSADLPSRNPSVLRFCFLLALVVVYFAYQRACAWGNRRRSRADFYASVDQKRQELLDIYNENRTGLETSVAAAAILFLAASQNKQETDPVVPPTPEKLFRGVRPPREHFYVISGG
;
A
#
# COMPACT_ATOMS: atom_id res chain seq x y z
N MET A 1 -37.11 27.49 24.80
CA MET A 1 -37.47 26.59 23.68
C MET A 1 -36.38 26.68 22.62
N ALA A 2 -35.66 25.58 22.35
CA ALA A 2 -34.62 25.56 21.32
C ALA A 2 -35.29 25.66 19.94
N ARG A 3 -35.25 26.85 19.32
CA ARG A 3 -35.70 27.03 17.93
C ARG A 3 -34.78 26.20 17.02
N ASP A 4 -35.36 25.45 16.10
CA ASP A 4 -34.61 24.65 15.13
C ASP A 4 -33.63 25.56 14.36
N PRO A 5 -32.31 25.32 14.39
CA PRO A 5 -31.32 26.17 13.74
C PRO A 5 -31.58 26.38 12.24
N PHE A 6 -32.18 25.40 11.56
CA PHE A 6 -32.54 25.54 10.15
C PHE A 6 -33.72 26.50 9.96
N ALA A 7 -34.72 26.44 10.86
CA ALA A 7 -35.88 27.32 10.81
C ALA A 7 -35.50 28.78 11.08
N VAL A 8 -34.51 29.04 11.95
CA VAL A 8 -33.99 30.39 12.22
C VAL A 8 -33.35 31.01 10.96
N LEU A 9 -32.74 30.19 10.10
CA LEU A 9 -32.18 30.61 8.82
C LEU A 9 -33.20 30.59 7.67
N GLY A 10 -34.45 30.19 7.92
CA GLY A 10 -35.49 30.04 6.89
C GLY A 10 -35.22 28.90 5.91
N LEU A 11 -34.46 27.88 6.32
CA LEU A 11 -34.06 26.75 5.50
C LEU A 11 -34.74 25.45 5.94
N GLY A 12 -34.95 24.54 5.00
CA GLY A 12 -35.35 23.17 5.30
C GLY A 12 -34.18 22.35 5.84
N ARG A 13 -34.48 21.26 6.56
CA ARG A 13 -33.47 20.32 7.11
C ARG A 13 -32.60 19.64 6.04
N GLY A 14 -33.02 19.67 4.78
CA GLY A 14 -32.27 19.16 3.63
C GLY A 14 -31.31 20.15 2.98
N ALA A 15 -31.19 21.38 3.50
CA ALA A 15 -30.38 22.42 2.88
C ALA A 15 -28.89 22.04 2.83
N THR A 16 -28.21 22.45 1.76
CA THR A 16 -26.77 22.20 1.62
C THR A 16 -25.94 23.18 2.45
N LYS A 17 -24.70 22.83 2.80
CA LYS A 17 -23.79 23.76 3.50
C LYS A 17 -23.59 25.08 2.74
N ALA A 18 -23.66 25.04 1.41
CA ALA A 18 -23.55 26.23 0.57
C ALA A 18 -24.76 27.17 0.78
N GLU A 19 -25.97 26.61 0.76
CA GLU A 19 -27.22 27.35 1.03
C GLU A 19 -27.26 27.96 2.44
N ILE A 20 -26.76 27.23 3.44
CA ILE A 20 -26.65 27.74 4.82
C ILE A 20 -25.76 28.98 4.87
N LYS A 21 -24.62 28.96 4.16
CA LYS A 21 -23.68 30.08 4.12
C LYS A 21 -24.23 31.27 3.33
N THR A 22 -24.94 31.04 2.24
CA THR A 22 -25.53 32.13 1.44
C THR A 22 -26.65 32.82 2.24
N ARG A 23 -27.58 32.06 2.82
CA ARG A 23 -28.66 32.62 3.65
C ARG A 23 -28.13 33.36 4.87
N TYR A 24 -27.09 32.85 5.52
CA TYR A 24 -26.44 33.57 6.60
C TYR A 24 -25.94 34.96 6.17
N ARG A 25 -25.27 35.06 5.01
CA ARG A 25 -24.77 36.34 4.48
C ARG A 25 -25.90 37.31 4.14
N GLU A 26 -27.00 36.81 3.58
CA GLU A 26 -28.19 37.60 3.29
C GLU A 26 -28.81 38.17 4.58
N LEU A 27 -29.06 37.31 5.57
CA LEU A 27 -29.64 37.71 6.85
C LEU A 27 -28.71 38.63 7.64
N ALA A 28 -27.39 38.40 7.57
CA ALA A 28 -26.41 39.25 8.22
C ALA A 28 -26.38 40.67 7.64
N ARG A 29 -26.54 40.82 6.33
CA ARG A 29 -26.66 42.13 5.67
C ARG A 29 -27.96 42.85 6.05
N LEU A 30 -29.05 42.10 6.16
CA LEU A 30 -30.37 42.65 6.49
C LEU A 30 -30.50 43.06 7.96
N HIS A 31 -29.93 42.29 8.88
CA HIS A 31 -30.07 42.49 10.33
C HIS A 31 -28.83 43.09 11.00
N HIS A 32 -27.84 43.55 10.24
CA HIS A 32 -26.68 44.24 10.78
C HIS A 32 -27.10 45.45 11.65
N PRO A 33 -26.49 45.69 12.82
CA PRO A 33 -26.82 46.85 13.64
C PRO A 33 -26.66 48.18 12.91
N ASP A 34 -25.74 48.24 11.94
CA ASP A 34 -25.49 49.44 11.13
C ASP A 34 -26.43 49.56 9.91
N ALA A 35 -27.31 48.58 9.68
CA ALA A 35 -28.30 48.65 8.61
C ALA A 35 -29.56 49.41 9.09
N PRO A 36 -30.27 50.13 8.21
CA PRO A 36 -31.46 50.90 8.58
C PRO A 36 -32.62 50.04 9.10
N ALA A 37 -32.62 48.73 8.80
CA ALA A 37 -33.56 47.72 9.31
C ALA A 37 -32.89 46.74 10.29
N GLY A 38 -31.81 47.18 10.94
CA GLY A 38 -31.02 46.40 11.88
C GLY A 38 -31.83 45.93 13.08
N ASN A 39 -31.65 44.67 13.47
CA ASN A 39 -32.27 44.11 14.65
C ASN A 39 -31.25 43.20 15.36
N SER A 40 -30.69 43.70 16.46
CA SER A 40 -29.64 43.04 17.23
C SER A 40 -30.05 41.65 17.71
N GLU A 41 -31.30 41.49 18.17
CA GLU A 41 -31.80 40.22 18.69
C GLU A 41 -31.93 39.16 17.58
N LYS A 42 -32.39 39.57 16.40
CA LYS A 42 -32.48 38.67 15.23
C LYS A 42 -31.10 38.28 14.73
N MET A 43 -30.16 39.22 14.72
CA MET A 43 -28.77 38.96 14.32
C MET A 43 -28.09 37.96 15.26
N GLU A 44 -28.32 38.08 16.57
CA GLU A 44 -27.79 37.14 17.55
C GLU A 44 -28.34 35.72 17.34
N GLN A 45 -29.64 35.59 17.05
CA GLN A 45 -30.28 34.30 16.74
C GLN A 45 -29.69 33.67 15.47
N VAL A 46 -29.49 34.46 14.42
CA VAL A 46 -28.88 34.00 13.15
C VAL A 46 -27.44 33.56 13.36
N ASN A 47 -26.66 34.30 14.13
CA ASN A 47 -25.28 33.94 14.47
C ASN A 47 -25.20 32.65 15.30
N LYS A 48 -26.06 32.48 16.30
CA LYS A 48 -26.14 31.24 17.10
C LYS A 48 -26.49 30.03 16.23
N ALA A 49 -27.51 30.16 15.37
CA ALA A 49 -27.90 29.09 14.46
C ALA A 49 -26.78 28.69 13.48
N TYR A 50 -26.09 29.68 12.90
CA TYR A 50 -24.96 29.42 12.00
C TYR A 50 -23.78 28.75 12.70
N ASN A 51 -23.41 29.21 13.90
CA ASN A 51 -22.33 28.62 14.68
C ASN A 51 -22.63 27.15 15.05
N LEU A 52 -23.87 26.85 15.49
CA LEU A 52 -24.30 25.49 15.79
C LEU A 52 -24.19 24.57 14.58
N LEU A 53 -24.64 25.02 13.41
CA LEU A 53 -24.64 24.20 12.20
C LEU A 53 -23.24 23.99 11.61
N ILE A 54 -22.42 25.05 11.53
CA ILE A 54 -21.14 25.02 10.81
C ILE A 54 -19.94 24.80 11.73
N LYS A 55 -19.84 25.51 12.86
CA LYS A 55 -18.65 25.44 13.74
C LYS A 55 -18.69 24.25 14.68
N GLU A 56 -19.85 24.01 15.30
CA GLU A 56 -20.01 22.90 16.25
C GLU A 56 -20.33 21.58 15.55
N GLY A 57 -20.42 21.55 14.22
CA GLY A 57 -20.61 20.33 13.43
C GLY A 57 -21.98 19.67 13.59
N ALA A 58 -23.00 20.39 14.09
CA ALA A 58 -24.35 19.82 14.25
C ALA A 58 -24.95 19.39 12.90
N TYR A 59 -24.61 20.09 11.82
CA TYR A 59 -25.01 19.72 10.45
C TYR A 59 -24.57 18.29 10.10
N GLU A 60 -23.30 17.93 10.35
CA GLU A 60 -22.78 16.60 10.02
C GLU A 60 -23.39 15.53 10.91
N ARG A 61 -23.53 15.79 12.22
CA ARG A 61 -24.20 14.84 13.13
C ARG A 61 -25.62 14.51 12.67
N MET A 62 -26.39 15.50 12.26
CA MET A 62 -27.76 15.30 11.76
C MET A 62 -27.79 14.57 10.41
N ARG A 63 -26.86 14.89 9.50
CA ARG A 63 -26.76 14.21 8.20
C ARG A 63 -26.37 12.73 8.35
N MET A 64 -25.42 12.42 9.22
CA MET A 64 -24.98 11.05 9.53
C MET A 64 -26.12 10.23 10.17
N ARG A 65 -26.89 10.83 11.08
CA ARG A 65 -28.03 10.16 11.72
C ARG A 65 -29.12 9.80 10.70
N THR A 66 -29.32 10.64 9.69
CA THR A 66 -30.30 10.40 8.62
C THR A 66 -29.80 9.33 7.63
N ALA A 67 -28.49 9.27 7.37
CA ALA A 67 -27.88 8.21 6.56
C ALA A 67 -27.97 6.83 7.23
N GLY A 68 -27.71 6.76 8.55
CA GLY A 68 -27.82 5.53 9.33
C GLY A 68 -29.26 5.02 9.51
N ALA A 69 -30.26 5.91 9.51
CA ALA A 69 -31.67 5.53 9.59
C ALA A 69 -32.17 4.84 8.31
N LYS A 70 -31.72 5.28 7.13
CA LYS A 70 -32.04 4.62 5.84
C LYS A 70 -31.39 3.24 5.71
N ALA A 71 -30.23 3.02 6.32
CA ALA A 71 -29.56 1.71 6.34
C ALA A 71 -30.25 0.68 7.27
N ARG A 72 -31.09 1.11 8.23
CA ARG A 72 -31.82 0.21 9.13
C ARG A 72 -33.13 -0.33 8.56
N THR A 73 -33.62 0.23 7.46
CA THR A 73 -34.87 -0.24 6.80
C THR A 73 -34.63 -1.43 5.87
N GLU A 74 -33.37 -1.77 5.58
CA GLU A 74 -33.01 -3.02 4.91
C GLU A 74 -32.92 -4.15 5.95
N VAL A 75 -33.90 -5.05 5.88
CA VAL A 75 -34.01 -6.38 6.50
C VAL A 75 -32.80 -6.77 7.38
N ARG A 76 -32.96 -6.68 8.70
CA ARG A 76 -32.05 -7.30 9.68
C ARG A 76 -32.12 -8.82 9.50
N ARG A 77 -31.26 -9.37 8.64
CA ARG A 77 -31.06 -10.82 8.55
C ARG A 77 -30.42 -11.26 9.86
N PRO A 78 -31.06 -12.14 10.65
CA PRO A 78 -30.42 -12.66 11.85
C PRO A 78 -29.15 -13.42 11.44
N SER A 79 -28.02 -13.04 12.02
CA SER A 79 -26.77 -13.79 11.91
C SER A 79 -26.94 -15.15 12.59
N PRO A 80 -26.45 -16.26 11.99
CA PRO A 80 -26.61 -17.61 12.55
C PRO A 80 -26.08 -17.73 13.99
N VAL A 81 -25.04 -16.97 14.33
CA VAL A 81 -24.44 -16.88 15.68
C VAL A 81 -25.43 -16.43 16.76
N SER A 82 -26.39 -15.57 16.40
CA SER A 82 -27.37 -15.04 17.36
C SER A 82 -28.40 -16.09 17.75
N GLN A 83 -28.77 -16.98 16.82
CA GLN A 83 -29.76 -18.03 17.06
C GLN A 83 -29.19 -19.17 17.89
N GLU A 84 -27.91 -19.52 17.72
CA GLU A 84 -27.23 -20.52 18.54
C GLU A 84 -27.07 -20.06 19.99
N THR A 85 -26.75 -18.77 20.20
CA THR A 85 -26.59 -18.19 21.53
C THR A 85 -27.93 -18.10 22.27
N GLU A 86 -29.03 -17.81 21.56
CA GLU A 86 -30.38 -17.75 22.15
C GLU A 86 -30.91 -19.16 22.46
N ARG A 87 -30.70 -20.15 21.58
CA ARG A 87 -31.06 -21.55 21.84
C ARG A 87 -30.31 -22.15 23.02
N GLN A 88 -29.03 -21.85 23.15
CA GLN A 88 -28.24 -22.29 24.31
C GLN A 88 -28.68 -21.64 25.62
N ARG A 89 -29.30 -20.45 25.59
CA ARG A 89 -29.87 -19.84 26.80
C ARG A 89 -31.20 -20.51 27.19
N GLU A 90 -32.06 -20.78 26.22
CA GLU A 90 -33.35 -21.46 26.45
C GLU A 90 -33.19 -22.91 26.93
N GLU A 91 -32.13 -23.62 26.52
CA GLU A 91 -31.85 -25.00 26.93
C GLU A 91 -31.25 -25.09 28.36
N ASN A 92 -30.60 -24.03 28.86
CA ASN A 92 -30.00 -23.98 30.19
C ASN A 92 -30.95 -23.48 31.30
N ASP A 93 -32.14 -22.96 30.94
CA ASP A 93 -33.15 -22.43 31.88
C ASP A 93 -34.22 -23.48 32.27
N ALA A 94 -33.88 -24.78 32.22
CA ALA A 94 -34.72 -25.82 32.83
C ALA A 94 -34.71 -25.66 34.37
N PRO A 95 -35.81 -25.97 35.08
CA PRO A 95 -35.89 -25.76 36.52
C PRO A 95 -34.96 -26.75 37.26
N GLU A 96 -33.72 -26.32 37.54
CA GLU A 96 -32.81 -27.04 38.43
C GLU A 96 -33.38 -26.99 39.86
N GLU A 97 -33.41 -28.14 40.54
CA GLU A 97 -33.87 -28.27 41.93
C GLU A 97 -33.07 -27.31 42.82
N ALA A 98 -33.75 -26.43 43.54
CA ALA A 98 -33.10 -25.47 44.43
C ALA A 98 -32.38 -26.23 45.57
N LEU A 99 -31.05 -26.23 45.53
CA LEU A 99 -30.20 -26.82 46.57
C LEU A 99 -30.56 -26.24 47.95
N SER A 100 -30.56 -27.09 48.97
CA SER A 100 -30.78 -26.66 50.34
C SER A 100 -29.66 -25.72 50.83
N GLU A 101 -29.96 -24.83 51.78
CA GLU A 101 -28.97 -23.85 52.29
C GLU A 101 -27.71 -24.54 52.85
N GLU A 102 -27.85 -25.75 53.39
CA GLU A 102 -26.74 -26.58 53.89
C GLU A 102 -25.86 -27.13 52.75
N GLU A 103 -26.44 -27.50 51.61
CA GLU A 103 -25.70 -27.95 50.44
C GLU A 103 -24.96 -26.78 49.77
N ILE A 104 -25.59 -25.60 49.72
CA ILE A 104 -24.95 -24.38 49.21
C ILE A 104 -23.74 -24.01 50.08
N ALA A 105 -23.86 -24.09 51.40
CA ALA A 105 -22.75 -23.85 52.32
C ALA A 105 -21.60 -24.84 52.09
N LYS A 106 -21.91 -26.14 51.91
CA LYS A 106 -20.91 -27.18 51.62
C LYS A 106 -20.20 -26.96 50.28
N VAL A 107 -20.94 -26.65 49.21
CA VAL A 107 -20.35 -26.38 47.89
C VAL A 107 -19.52 -25.09 47.91
N SER A 108 -19.94 -24.08 48.66
CA SER A 108 -19.19 -22.83 48.85
C SER A 108 -17.88 -23.01 49.64
N ALA A 109 -17.79 -24.05 50.49
CA ALA A 109 -16.61 -24.35 51.28
C ALA A 109 -15.52 -25.13 50.51
N LEU A 110 -15.82 -25.60 49.29
CA LEU A 110 -14.87 -26.35 48.46
C LEU A 110 -13.79 -25.44 47.85
N ASP A 111 -12.54 -25.90 47.90
CA ASP A 111 -11.39 -25.18 47.33
C ASP A 111 -11.23 -25.50 45.83
N PRO A 112 -11.42 -24.53 44.92
CA PRO A 112 -11.30 -24.74 43.48
C PRO A 112 -9.87 -25.08 43.02
N ALA A 113 -8.85 -24.81 43.84
CA ALA A 113 -7.46 -25.12 43.48
C ALA A 113 -7.12 -26.62 43.60
N THR A 114 -7.96 -27.40 44.28
CA THR A 114 -7.71 -28.81 44.59
C THR A 114 -8.39 -29.79 43.63
N GLU A 115 -8.84 -29.31 42.46
CA GLU A 115 -9.59 -30.10 41.48
C GLU A 115 -8.86 -31.37 41.05
N ARG A 116 -9.57 -32.50 41.15
CA ARG A 116 -9.13 -33.80 40.60
C ARG A 116 -10.27 -34.45 39.84
N VAL A 117 -9.97 -35.13 38.74
CA VAL A 117 -10.99 -35.81 37.93
C VAL A 117 -10.84 -37.32 38.09
N THR A 118 -11.93 -37.98 38.46
CA THR A 118 -11.99 -39.44 38.52
C THR A 118 -12.02 -40.04 37.10
N PRO A 119 -11.61 -41.31 36.90
CA PRO A 119 -11.73 -41.97 35.60
C PRO A 119 -13.17 -42.04 35.07
N ALA A 120 -14.16 -41.94 35.96
CA ALA A 120 -15.59 -41.87 35.63
C ALA A 120 -16.05 -40.48 35.16
N GLY A 121 -15.17 -39.48 35.17
CA GLY A 121 -15.47 -38.11 34.71
C GLY A 121 -16.07 -37.19 35.77
N LYS A 122 -16.10 -37.60 37.05
CA LYS A 122 -16.55 -36.74 38.16
C LYS A 122 -15.42 -35.89 38.72
N TYR A 123 -15.76 -34.69 39.21
CA TYR A 123 -14.83 -33.73 39.77
C TYR A 123 -14.77 -33.86 41.29
N LEU A 124 -13.58 -33.88 41.85
CA LEU A 124 -13.33 -34.01 43.28
C LEU A 124 -12.67 -32.73 43.77
N TYR A 125 -13.21 -32.16 44.85
CA TYR A 125 -12.68 -30.97 45.50
C TYR A 125 -12.53 -31.22 46.99
N GLN A 126 -11.52 -30.61 47.60
CA GLN A 126 -11.31 -30.68 49.03
C GLN A 126 -12.06 -29.52 49.72
N SER A 127 -12.83 -29.84 50.76
CA SER A 127 -13.45 -28.83 51.63
C SER A 127 -12.36 -28.13 52.46
N ARG A 128 -12.43 -26.80 52.53
CA ARG A 128 -11.51 -25.99 53.30
C ARG A 128 -11.70 -26.16 54.81
N ASP A 129 -12.93 -26.43 55.24
CA ASP A 129 -13.29 -26.43 56.65
C ASP A 129 -12.95 -27.78 57.30
N ASP A 130 -13.30 -28.89 56.63
CA ASP A 130 -13.16 -30.24 57.18
C ASP A 130 -12.04 -31.07 56.53
N GLY A 131 -11.44 -30.59 55.44
CA GLY A 131 -10.43 -31.33 54.67
C GLY A 131 -10.97 -32.57 53.94
N SER A 132 -12.28 -32.80 53.97
CA SER A 132 -12.98 -33.90 53.31
C SER A 132 -13.06 -33.68 51.80
N TRP A 133 -13.12 -34.77 51.04
CA TRP A 133 -13.26 -34.71 49.58
C TRP A 133 -14.72 -34.88 49.19
N MET A 134 -15.23 -34.01 48.31
CA MET A 134 -16.57 -34.08 47.74
C MET A 134 -16.53 -34.27 46.24
N GLU A 135 -17.37 -35.17 45.74
CA GLU A 135 -17.59 -35.42 44.31
C GLU A 135 -18.69 -34.52 43.78
N LEU A 136 -18.45 -33.90 42.62
CA LEU A 136 -19.39 -33.08 41.88
C LEU A 136 -19.46 -33.57 40.42
N ASP A 137 -20.67 -33.57 39.86
CA ASP A 137 -20.89 -33.97 38.47
C ASP A 137 -20.56 -32.83 37.48
N LYS A 138 -20.56 -31.58 37.95
CA LYS A 138 -20.18 -30.37 37.19
C LYS A 138 -18.99 -29.68 37.89
N PRO A 139 -18.04 -29.09 37.15
CA PRO A 139 -16.94 -28.35 37.77
C PRO A 139 -17.47 -27.09 38.47
N LEU A 140 -16.82 -26.68 39.55
CA LEU A 140 -17.14 -25.42 40.22
C LEU A 140 -16.88 -24.27 39.24
N VAL A 141 -17.90 -23.46 38.96
CA VAL A 141 -17.79 -22.33 38.03
C VAL A 141 -16.91 -21.25 38.65
N ARG A 142 -15.58 -21.37 38.47
CA ARG A 142 -14.57 -20.31 38.26
C ARG A 142 -13.12 -20.84 38.12
N ALA A 143 -12.89 -21.94 37.41
CA ALA A 143 -11.54 -22.30 36.97
C ALA A 143 -11.13 -21.65 35.62
N HIS A 144 -12.09 -21.33 34.75
CA HIS A 144 -11.79 -21.01 33.34
C HIS A 144 -12.36 -19.71 32.75
N GLN A 145 -12.81 -18.74 33.56
CA GLN A 145 -13.10 -17.40 33.02
C GLN A 145 -11.83 -16.53 32.98
N ALA A 146 -11.63 -15.85 31.85
CA ALA A 146 -10.48 -14.98 31.62
C ALA A 146 -10.34 -13.95 32.74
N ARG A 147 -9.12 -13.88 33.29
CA ARG A 147 -8.67 -12.94 34.31
C ARG A 147 -9.32 -11.57 34.09
N TYR A 148 -9.94 -10.99 35.12
CA TYR A 148 -10.11 -9.54 35.16
C TYR A 148 -8.73 -8.95 34.90
N ALA A 149 -8.57 -8.28 33.76
CA ALA A 149 -7.32 -7.60 33.42
C ALA A 149 -7.01 -6.68 34.60
N SER A 150 -5.94 -6.98 35.33
CA SER A 150 -5.46 -6.13 36.41
C SER A 150 -5.31 -4.70 35.85
N TYR A 151 -5.46 -3.69 36.68
CA TYR A 151 -5.22 -2.30 36.26
C TYR A 151 -3.86 -2.14 35.55
N ALA A 152 -2.85 -2.94 35.95
CA ALA A 152 -1.55 -3.04 35.28
C ALA A 152 -1.66 -3.62 33.84
N ALA A 153 -2.45 -4.67 33.61
CA ALA A 153 -2.71 -5.20 32.28
C ALA A 153 -3.54 -4.23 31.42
N GLN A 154 -4.41 -3.41 32.02
CA GLN A 154 -5.11 -2.34 31.29
C GLN A 154 -4.19 -1.18 30.91
N THR A 155 -3.26 -0.80 31.79
CA THR A 155 -2.24 0.20 31.47
C THR A 155 -1.32 -0.30 30.35
N GLU A 156 -0.82 -1.53 30.44
CA GLU A 156 -0.01 -2.17 29.41
C GLU A 156 -0.77 -2.27 28.08
N MET A 157 -2.03 -2.71 28.09
CA MET A 157 -2.85 -2.76 26.88
C MET A 157 -3.11 -1.37 26.28
N SER A 158 -3.32 -0.34 27.11
CA SER A 158 -3.51 1.03 26.62
C SER A 158 -2.22 1.60 26.01
N GLU A 159 -1.07 1.25 26.56
CA GLU A 159 0.24 1.61 26.04
C GLU A 159 0.54 0.86 24.74
N GLU A 160 0.21 -0.42 24.65
CA GLU A 160 0.33 -1.20 23.42
C GLU A 160 -0.59 -0.66 22.31
N LEU A 161 -1.83 -0.30 22.64
CA LEU A 161 -2.74 0.31 21.67
C LEU A 161 -2.21 1.67 21.19
N ARG A 162 -1.60 2.47 22.09
CA ARG A 162 -0.91 3.72 21.71
C ARG A 162 0.33 3.47 20.86
N ARG A 163 1.13 2.46 21.16
CA ARG A 163 2.30 2.08 20.35
C ARG A 163 1.85 1.68 18.94
N ARG A 164 0.84 0.81 18.85
CA ARG A 164 0.26 0.40 17.57
C ARG A 164 -0.38 1.56 16.81
N SER A 165 -1.00 2.53 17.48
CA SER A 165 -1.54 3.72 16.78
C SER A 165 -0.42 4.60 16.23
N LEU A 166 0.66 4.82 17.00
CA LEU A 166 1.82 5.57 16.54
C LEU A 166 2.56 4.87 15.39
N GLU A 167 2.66 3.54 15.43
CA GLU A 167 3.24 2.75 14.33
C GLU A 167 2.40 2.88 13.06
N LYS A 168 1.07 2.79 13.17
CA LYS A 168 0.16 3.04 12.04
C LYS A 168 0.28 4.46 11.49
N GLU A 169 0.39 5.47 12.35
CA GLU A 169 0.60 6.85 11.91
C GLU A 169 1.95 7.01 11.20
N LYS A 170 3.01 6.35 11.68
CA LYS A 170 4.31 6.34 10.99
C LYS A 170 4.23 5.65 9.63
N GLU A 171 3.54 4.52 9.54
CA GLU A 171 3.32 3.80 8.29
C GLU A 171 2.51 4.65 7.29
N GLU A 172 1.41 5.27 7.73
CA GLU A 172 0.61 6.18 6.91
C GLU A 172 1.43 7.38 6.46
N ASN A 173 2.24 7.97 7.35
CA ASN A 173 3.11 9.09 7.03
C ASN A 173 4.23 8.71 6.06
N ALA A 174 4.78 7.49 6.16
CA ALA A 174 5.78 6.96 5.24
C ALA A 174 5.23 6.65 3.84
N LYS A 175 3.93 6.32 3.73
CA LYS A 175 3.29 6.09 2.43
C LYS A 175 3.29 7.38 1.60
N THR A 176 3.72 7.24 0.35
CA THR A 176 3.59 8.31 -0.64
C THR A 176 2.11 8.61 -0.90
N MET A 177 1.80 9.83 -1.36
CA MET A 177 0.42 10.23 -1.72
C MET A 177 -0.23 9.24 -2.71
N PHE A 178 0.57 8.65 -3.60
CA PHE A 178 0.11 7.62 -4.53
C PHE A 178 -0.25 6.31 -3.82
N GLN A 179 0.61 5.80 -2.94
CA GLN A 179 0.33 4.59 -2.16
C GLN A 179 -0.91 4.76 -1.29
N ARG A 180 -1.08 5.91 -0.63
CA ARG A 180 -2.32 6.21 0.13
C ARG A 180 -3.56 6.22 -0.76
N ALA A 181 -3.45 6.66 -2.00
CA ALA A 181 -4.56 6.65 -2.95
C ALA A 181 -4.90 5.22 -3.41
N VAL A 182 -3.87 4.40 -3.68
CA VAL A 182 -4.02 2.98 -4.03
C VAL A 182 -4.65 2.20 -2.88
N ASP A 183 -4.16 2.37 -1.65
CA ASP A 183 -4.68 1.69 -0.47
C ASP A 183 -6.15 2.07 -0.20
N ARG A 184 -6.52 3.34 -0.42
CA ARG A 184 -7.93 3.77 -0.35
C ARG A 184 -8.80 3.17 -1.44
N LEU A 185 -8.23 2.95 -2.63
CA LEU A 185 -8.89 2.29 -3.75
C LEU A 185 -9.04 0.78 -3.52
N SER A 186 -8.13 0.15 -2.78
CA SER A 186 -8.24 -1.27 -2.40
C SER A 186 -9.15 -1.49 -1.19
N ASP A 187 -9.12 -0.59 -0.19
CA ASP A 187 -9.97 -0.67 1.01
C ASP A 187 -11.40 -0.19 0.76
N SER A 188 -11.65 0.58 -0.30
CA SER A 188 -13.02 0.87 -0.74
C SER A 188 -13.67 -0.41 -1.26
N ALA A 189 -14.38 -1.12 -0.38
CA ALA A 189 -15.37 -2.14 -0.73
C ALA A 189 -16.46 -1.61 -1.67
N ASP A 190 -16.54 -0.29 -1.86
CA ASP A 190 -17.18 0.34 -3.01
C ASP A 190 -16.29 0.19 -4.24
N LEU A 191 -16.45 -0.93 -4.95
CA LEU A 191 -16.06 -1.00 -6.36
C LEU A 191 -16.51 0.29 -7.07
N PRO A 192 -15.73 0.84 -8.01
CA PRO A 192 -16.17 1.96 -8.86
C PRO A 192 -17.40 1.62 -9.73
N SER A 193 -18.06 0.48 -9.50
CA SER A 193 -19.28 0.03 -10.15
C SER A 193 -20.50 0.91 -9.88
N ARG A 194 -20.46 1.80 -8.88
CA ARG A 194 -21.57 2.74 -8.65
C ARG A 194 -21.70 3.81 -9.74
N ASN A 195 -20.58 4.20 -10.38
CA ASN A 195 -20.55 5.24 -11.40
C ASN A 195 -20.02 4.68 -12.74
N PRO A 196 -20.87 4.45 -13.74
CA PRO A 196 -20.45 3.82 -15.01
C PRO A 196 -19.41 4.66 -15.77
N SER A 197 -19.41 5.98 -15.59
CA SER A 197 -18.43 6.88 -16.21
C SER A 197 -17.02 6.69 -15.65
N VAL A 198 -16.88 6.40 -14.36
CA VAL A 198 -15.57 6.18 -13.71
C VAL A 198 -14.98 4.86 -14.18
N LEU A 199 -15.80 3.81 -14.30
CA LEU A 199 -15.37 2.54 -14.90
C LEU A 199 -14.87 2.73 -16.33
N ARG A 200 -15.62 3.44 -17.18
CA ARG A 200 -15.20 3.72 -18.56
C ARG A 200 -13.86 4.46 -18.60
N PHE A 201 -13.65 5.42 -17.71
CA PHE A 201 -12.37 6.13 -17.60
C PHE A 201 -11.23 5.20 -17.17
N CYS A 202 -11.45 4.32 -16.19
CA CYS A 202 -10.45 3.33 -15.78
C CYS A 202 -10.11 2.34 -16.91
N PHE A 203 -11.10 1.88 -17.68
CA PHE A 203 -10.87 1.02 -18.85
C PHE A 203 -10.07 1.75 -19.94
N LEU A 204 -10.37 3.02 -20.21
CA LEU A 204 -9.59 3.82 -21.16
C LEU A 204 -8.15 4.00 -20.68
N LEU A 205 -7.95 4.28 -19.40
CA LEU A 205 -6.62 4.44 -18.81
C LEU A 205 -5.83 3.12 -18.90
N ALA A 206 -6.46 1.98 -18.60
CA ALA A 206 -5.86 0.66 -18.78
C ALA A 206 -5.46 0.39 -20.23
N LEU A 207 -6.33 0.71 -21.21
CA LEU A 207 -6.01 0.58 -22.64
C LEU A 207 -4.83 1.46 -23.06
N VAL A 208 -4.73 2.69 -22.54
CA VAL A 208 -3.59 3.59 -22.81
C VAL A 208 -2.31 3.00 -22.25
N VAL A 209 -2.31 2.46 -21.02
CA VAL A 209 -1.14 1.81 -20.43
C VAL A 209 -0.73 0.58 -21.24
N VAL A 210 -1.68 -0.26 -21.66
CA VAL A 210 -1.43 -1.43 -22.51
C VAL A 210 -0.85 -1.00 -23.87
N TYR A 211 -1.37 0.07 -24.48
CA TYR A 211 -0.85 0.60 -25.73
C TYR A 211 0.60 1.08 -25.61
N PHE A 212 0.94 1.82 -24.55
CA PHE A 212 2.31 2.25 -24.30
C PHE A 212 3.25 1.07 -24.00
N ALA A 213 2.79 0.07 -23.25
CA ALA A 213 3.55 -1.15 -23.01
C ALA A 213 3.82 -1.90 -24.32
N TYR A 214 2.81 -2.00 -25.21
CA TYR A 214 2.94 -2.61 -26.53
C TYR A 214 3.92 -1.84 -27.41
N GLN A 215 3.79 -0.50 -27.51
CA GLN A 215 4.74 0.33 -28.25
C GLN A 215 6.18 0.13 -27.74
N ARG A 216 6.38 0.11 -26.42
CA ARG A 216 7.70 -0.08 -25.82
C ARG A 216 8.26 -1.47 -26.13
N ALA A 217 7.44 -2.51 -26.05
CA ALA A 217 7.83 -3.88 -26.37
C ALA A 217 8.17 -4.06 -27.87
N CYS A 218 7.36 -3.52 -28.78
CA CYS A 218 7.62 -3.54 -30.22
C CYS A 218 8.87 -2.72 -30.59
N ALA A 219 9.10 -1.57 -29.95
CA ALA A 219 10.32 -0.79 -30.13
C ALA A 219 11.58 -1.57 -29.70
N TRP A 220 11.48 -2.37 -28.62
CA TRP A 220 12.57 -3.27 -28.21
C TRP A 220 12.77 -4.42 -29.20
N GLY A 221 11.70 -4.94 -29.78
CA GLY A 221 11.76 -5.97 -30.84
C GLY A 221 12.49 -5.48 -32.09
N ASN A 222 12.16 -4.29 -32.59
CA ASN A 222 12.82 -3.70 -33.76
C ASN A 222 14.32 -3.46 -33.52
N ARG A 223 14.70 -2.95 -32.34
CA ARG A 223 16.13 -2.75 -32.01
C ARG A 223 16.92 -4.06 -31.93
N ARG A 224 16.29 -5.15 -31.44
CA ARG A 224 16.93 -6.47 -31.40
C ARG A 224 17.14 -7.05 -32.81
N ARG A 225 16.15 -6.90 -33.70
CA ARG A 225 16.27 -7.32 -35.10
C ARG A 225 17.40 -6.57 -35.82
N SER A 226 17.45 -5.24 -35.71
CA SER A 226 18.52 -4.46 -36.35
C SER A 226 19.93 -4.82 -35.87
N ARG A 227 20.10 -5.22 -34.59
CA ARG A 227 21.38 -5.73 -34.09
C ARG A 227 21.74 -7.08 -34.70
N ALA A 228 20.78 -8.00 -34.77
CA ALA A 228 20.99 -9.31 -35.39
C ALA A 228 21.39 -9.16 -36.87
N ASP A 229 20.70 -8.28 -37.61
CA ASP A 229 21.00 -7.98 -39.02
C ASP A 229 22.40 -7.38 -39.18
N PHE A 230 22.79 -6.46 -38.29
CA PHE A 230 24.14 -5.90 -38.28
C PHE A 230 25.21 -6.97 -38.07
N TYR A 231 25.08 -7.83 -37.06
CA TYR A 231 26.06 -8.89 -36.82
C TYR A 231 26.12 -9.92 -37.96
N ALA A 232 24.97 -10.27 -38.55
CA ALA A 232 24.92 -11.10 -39.73
C ALA A 232 25.71 -10.48 -40.90
N SER A 233 25.58 -9.16 -41.11
CA SER A 233 26.35 -8.45 -42.15
C SER A 233 27.86 -8.42 -41.88
N VAL A 234 28.28 -8.37 -40.61
CA VAL A 234 29.70 -8.42 -40.22
C VAL A 234 30.27 -9.81 -40.46
N ASP A 235 29.53 -10.86 -40.11
CA ASP A 235 29.94 -12.24 -40.34
C ASP A 235 30.04 -12.57 -41.83
N GLN A 236 29.11 -12.06 -42.65
CA GLN A 236 29.19 -12.18 -44.11
C GLN A 236 30.46 -11.53 -44.66
N LYS A 237 30.77 -10.29 -44.29
CA LYS A 237 32.01 -9.62 -44.72
C LYS A 237 33.26 -10.37 -44.26
N ARG A 238 33.23 -10.95 -43.06
CA ARG A 238 34.34 -11.78 -42.56
C ARG A 238 34.53 -13.02 -43.42
N GLN A 239 33.44 -13.69 -43.81
CA GLN A 239 33.49 -14.85 -44.70
C GLN A 239 34.05 -14.47 -46.08
N GLU A 240 33.54 -13.40 -46.69
CA GLU A 240 34.06 -12.89 -47.97
C GLU A 240 35.57 -12.61 -47.92
N LEU A 241 36.05 -11.96 -46.85
CA LEU A 241 37.48 -11.70 -46.67
C LEU A 241 38.31 -12.98 -46.48
N LEU A 242 37.76 -13.97 -45.77
CA LEU A 242 38.41 -15.28 -45.60
C LEU A 242 38.46 -16.05 -46.92
N ASP A 243 37.43 -15.96 -47.74
CA ASP A 243 37.39 -16.60 -49.05
C ASP A 243 38.43 -15.97 -49.99
N ILE A 244 38.48 -14.63 -50.06
CA ILE A 244 39.52 -13.90 -50.80
C ILE A 244 40.92 -14.27 -50.31
N TYR A 245 41.12 -14.41 -49.00
CA TYR A 245 42.40 -14.85 -48.44
C TYR A 245 42.74 -16.28 -48.86
N ASN A 246 41.79 -17.21 -48.79
CA ASN A 246 41.99 -18.61 -49.14
C ASN A 246 42.30 -18.78 -50.63
N GLU A 247 41.62 -18.04 -51.51
CA GLU A 247 41.90 -18.00 -52.95
C GLU A 247 43.34 -17.54 -53.24
N ASN A 248 43.82 -16.53 -52.52
CA ASN A 248 45.14 -15.93 -52.73
C ASN A 248 46.25 -16.54 -51.85
N ARG A 249 45.94 -17.55 -51.04
CA ARG A 249 46.86 -18.11 -50.05
C ARG A 249 48.15 -18.63 -50.66
N THR A 250 48.06 -19.37 -51.77
CA THR A 250 49.21 -19.93 -52.48
C THR A 250 50.09 -18.82 -53.07
N GLY A 251 49.49 -17.76 -53.59
CA GLY A 251 50.19 -16.55 -54.06
C GLY A 251 50.93 -15.83 -52.93
N LEU A 252 50.31 -15.71 -51.76
CA LEU A 252 50.95 -15.13 -50.58
C LEU A 252 52.11 -16.01 -50.09
N GLU A 253 51.91 -17.32 -49.93
CA GLU A 253 52.94 -18.27 -49.49
C GLU A 253 54.15 -18.25 -50.44
N THR A 254 53.92 -18.24 -51.75
CA THR A 254 54.99 -18.13 -52.76
C THR A 254 55.71 -16.78 -52.74
N SER A 255 54.99 -15.67 -52.55
CA SER A 255 55.60 -14.34 -52.44
C SER A 255 56.46 -14.18 -51.18
N VAL A 256 56.01 -14.73 -50.05
CA VAL A 256 56.76 -14.73 -48.78
C VAL A 256 57.99 -15.64 -48.90
N ALA A 257 57.85 -16.83 -49.50
CA ALA A 257 58.97 -17.71 -49.77
C ALA A 257 59.99 -17.05 -50.71
N ALA A 258 59.53 -16.39 -51.78
CA ALA A 258 60.40 -15.64 -52.70
C ALA A 258 61.11 -14.48 -51.99
N ALA A 259 60.42 -13.71 -51.15
CA ALA A 259 61.00 -12.65 -50.35
C ALA A 259 62.04 -13.18 -49.34
N ALA A 260 61.76 -14.33 -48.70
CA ALA A 260 62.71 -14.99 -47.79
C ALA A 260 63.96 -15.49 -48.53
N ILE A 261 63.80 -16.06 -49.73
CA ILE A 261 64.92 -16.46 -50.59
C ILE A 261 65.73 -15.24 -51.02
N LEU A 262 65.09 -14.15 -51.45
CA LEU A 262 65.76 -12.90 -51.80
C LEU A 262 66.51 -12.31 -50.60
N PHE A 263 65.92 -12.34 -49.41
CA PHE A 263 66.55 -11.87 -48.19
C PHE A 263 67.76 -12.74 -47.81
N LEU A 264 67.65 -14.06 -47.91
CA LEU A 264 68.76 -14.99 -47.68
C LEU A 264 69.89 -14.81 -48.70
N ALA A 265 69.56 -14.64 -49.97
CA ALA A 265 70.54 -14.35 -51.02
C ALA A 265 71.23 -13.00 -50.80
N ALA A 266 70.48 -11.98 -50.37
CA ALA A 266 71.03 -10.68 -50.01
C ALA A 266 71.89 -10.72 -48.73
N SER A 267 71.64 -11.67 -47.82
CA SER A 267 72.41 -11.83 -46.59
C SER A 267 73.65 -12.72 -46.72
N GLN A 268 73.72 -13.60 -47.73
CA GLN A 268 74.83 -14.56 -47.91
C GLN A 268 76.22 -13.92 -47.99
N ASN A 269 76.31 -12.67 -48.45
CA ASN A 269 77.57 -11.94 -48.57
C ASN A 269 77.86 -10.99 -47.40
N LYS A 270 77.01 -10.96 -46.36
CA LYS A 270 77.22 -10.11 -45.19
C LYS A 270 77.98 -10.87 -44.10
N GLN A 271 79.09 -10.31 -43.63
CA GLN A 271 79.83 -10.82 -42.47
C GLN A 271 79.38 -10.07 -41.20
N GLU A 272 79.58 -10.65 -40.00
CA GLU A 272 79.26 -9.97 -38.71
C GLU A 272 79.96 -8.61 -38.54
N THR A 273 81.02 -8.38 -39.31
CA THR A 273 81.81 -7.13 -39.33
C THR A 273 81.23 -6.05 -40.25
N ASP A 274 80.20 -6.34 -41.04
CA ASP A 274 79.60 -5.34 -41.93
C ASP A 274 78.76 -4.32 -41.16
N PRO A 275 78.94 -3.01 -41.41
CA PRO A 275 78.17 -1.98 -40.73
C PRO A 275 76.69 -2.06 -41.10
N VAL A 276 75.82 -2.02 -40.10
CA VAL A 276 74.37 -1.92 -40.30
C VAL A 276 74.06 -0.56 -40.92
N VAL A 277 73.91 -0.52 -42.24
CA VAL A 277 73.43 0.68 -42.95
C VAL A 277 71.92 0.76 -42.74
N PRO A 278 71.41 1.74 -41.97
CA PRO A 278 69.97 1.92 -41.85
C PRO A 278 69.40 2.25 -43.23
N PRO A 279 68.20 1.75 -43.57
CA PRO A 279 67.57 2.14 -44.83
C PRO A 279 67.47 3.66 -44.88
N THR A 280 67.89 4.27 -45.98
CA THR A 280 67.67 5.70 -46.21
C THR A 280 66.17 5.94 -46.09
N PRO A 281 65.69 6.84 -45.21
CA PRO A 281 64.28 7.05 -45.02
C PRO A 281 63.67 7.47 -46.35
N GLU A 282 62.87 6.59 -46.95
CA GLU A 282 62.13 6.92 -48.15
C GLU A 282 61.24 8.12 -47.84
N LYS A 283 61.43 9.22 -48.58
CA LYS A 283 60.62 10.45 -48.47
C LYS A 283 59.21 10.26 -49.07
N LEU A 284 58.59 9.08 -48.88
CA LEU A 284 57.27 8.75 -49.40
C LEU A 284 56.15 9.00 -48.39
N PHE A 285 56.45 9.47 -47.18
CA PHE A 285 55.42 10.05 -46.32
C PHE A 285 55.02 11.42 -46.88
N ARG A 286 53.96 11.45 -47.68
CA ARG A 286 53.16 12.66 -47.89
C ARG A 286 52.78 13.15 -46.49
N GLY A 287 53.36 14.27 -46.05
CA GLY A 287 53.10 14.82 -44.72
C GLY A 287 51.59 14.97 -44.52
N VAL A 288 51.03 14.13 -43.64
CA VAL A 288 49.62 14.22 -43.26
C VAL A 288 49.48 15.51 -42.47
N ARG A 289 49.00 16.57 -43.11
CA ARG A 289 48.59 17.79 -42.42
C ARG A 289 47.21 17.51 -41.82
N PRO A 290 47.07 17.42 -40.48
CA PRO A 290 45.74 17.31 -39.89
C PRO A 290 44.92 18.56 -40.23
N PRO A 291 43.61 18.43 -40.47
CA PRO A 291 42.73 19.56 -40.74
C PRO A 291 42.71 20.53 -39.55
N ARG A 292 42.68 21.84 -39.85
CA ARG A 292 42.89 22.94 -38.89
C ARG A 292 41.88 22.98 -37.72
N GLU A 293 40.77 22.27 -37.83
CA GLU A 293 39.61 22.44 -36.95
C GLU A 293 39.48 21.37 -35.86
N HIS A 294 40.40 20.38 -35.80
CA HIS A 294 40.14 19.17 -35.01
C HIS A 294 40.46 19.28 -33.50
N PHE A 295 41.16 20.32 -33.04
CA PHE A 295 41.53 20.49 -31.64
C PHE A 295 41.20 21.88 -31.12
N TYR A 296 40.16 21.98 -30.28
CA TYR A 296 40.04 23.09 -29.34
C TYR A 296 40.92 22.76 -28.14
N VAL A 297 42.05 23.45 -28.04
CA VAL A 297 42.86 23.44 -26.81
C VAL A 297 42.09 24.28 -25.78
N ILE A 298 41.38 23.62 -24.86
CA ILE A 298 40.89 24.27 -23.65
C ILE A 298 42.09 24.37 -22.72
N SER A 299 42.82 25.48 -22.79
CA SER A 299 43.76 25.85 -21.74
C SER A 299 42.92 26.26 -20.52
N GLY A 300 42.78 25.34 -19.57
CA GLY A 300 42.22 25.66 -18.25
C GLY A 300 43.12 26.65 -17.52
N GLY A 301 42.54 27.78 -17.12
CA GLY A 301 43.01 28.66 -16.06
C GLY A 301 42.01 28.61 -14.91
#